data_AF-A0A3M1CGR8-F1
#
_entry.id   AF-A0A3M1CGR8-F1
#
_cell.length_a   1.000
_cell.length_b   1.000
_cell.length_c   1.000
_cell.angle_alpha   90.00
_cell.angle_beta   90.00
_cell.angle_gamma   90.00
#
_symmetry.space_group_name_H-M   'P 1'
#
loop_
_entity.id
_entity.type
_entity.pdbx_description
1 polymer ?
#
loop_
_entity_poly.entity_id
_entity_poly.type
_entity_poly.pdbx_seq_one_letter_code
_entity_poly.pdbx_strand_id
1 'polypeptide(L)'
;MVKKTGSILLKTMLTAIVLYFVARQVVDHWHEIAGHQWHVQFGWLGLSLVFGLAALFVFAWCWRLVIGSFGHTVTAPIAFKISYLANLGRYIPGKVWQVFGMLYLAAKEEIKPTEAGASFVITQLFAIPASLLLFALAARLEPSMIVDRIAFLGGGGALGMVLGMVVICATIVLWPSPWLRLANRLLTRFGYPPTRFEMPSGRAVVLFLGYLCGWTLY
;
A
#
# COMPACT_ATOMS: atom_id res chain seq x y z
N MET A 1 -16.19 15.99 22.21
CA MET A 1 -14.79 16.11 22.71
C MET A 1 -14.21 14.79 23.23
N VAL A 2 -14.92 14.03 24.08
CA VAL A 2 -14.43 12.77 24.71
C VAL A 2 -13.88 11.73 23.71
N LYS A 3 -14.54 11.52 22.55
CA LYS A 3 -14.06 10.58 21.51
C LYS A 3 -12.68 10.91 20.94
N LYS A 4 -12.31 12.20 20.86
CA LYS A 4 -11.04 12.64 20.26
C LYS A 4 -9.89 12.42 21.26
N THR A 5 -10.12 12.68 22.54
CA THR A 5 -9.15 12.46 23.63
C THR A 5 -8.83 10.98 23.83
N GLY A 6 -9.85 10.10 23.82
CA GLY A 6 -9.63 8.65 23.93
C GLY A 6 -8.78 8.08 22.78
N SER A 7 -8.99 8.55 21.54
CA SER A 7 -8.16 8.13 20.40
C SER A 7 -6.71 8.61 20.51
N ILE A 8 -6.48 9.81 21.07
CA ILE A 8 -5.12 10.33 21.27
C ILE A 8 -4.41 9.52 22.35
N LEU A 9 -5.06 9.30 23.50
CA LEU A 9 -4.51 8.49 24.59
C LEU A 9 -4.13 7.09 24.12
N LEU A 10 -5.01 6.41 23.39
CA LEU A 10 -4.72 5.08 22.84
C LEU A 10 -3.52 5.10 21.88
N LYS A 11 -3.45 6.08 20.97
CA LYS A 11 -2.30 6.21 20.05
C LYS A 11 -1.00 6.43 20.81
N THR A 12 -1.00 7.36 21.76
CA THR A 12 0.18 7.67 22.57
C THR A 12 0.61 6.45 23.39
N MET A 13 -0.33 5.74 24.01
CA MET A 13 -0.06 4.52 24.76
C MET A 13 0.55 3.44 23.87
N LEU A 14 -0.04 3.15 22.70
CA LEU A 14 0.48 2.16 21.76
C LEU A 14 1.88 2.55 21.27
N THR A 15 2.10 3.82 20.92
CA THR A 15 3.43 4.31 20.53
C THR A 15 4.43 4.14 21.67
N ALA A 16 4.06 4.48 22.90
CA ALA A 16 4.93 4.34 24.07
C ALA A 16 5.29 2.86 24.33
N ILE A 17 4.33 1.94 24.18
CA ILE A 17 4.55 0.50 24.30
C ILE A 17 5.56 0.01 23.24
N VAL A 18 5.36 0.39 21.97
CA VAL A 18 6.29 0.02 20.89
C VAL A 18 7.69 0.56 21.16
N LEU A 19 7.81 1.85 21.51
CA LEU A 19 9.10 2.46 21.83
C LEU A 19 9.77 1.80 23.03
N TYR A 20 9.01 1.44 24.07
CA TYR A 20 9.53 0.71 25.23
C TYR A 20 10.11 -0.65 24.81
N PHE A 21 9.39 -1.44 24.01
CA PHE A 21 9.90 -2.73 23.55
C PHE A 21 11.14 -2.60 22.65
N VAL A 22 11.14 -1.62 21.73
CA VAL A 22 12.31 -1.35 20.87
C VAL A 22 13.50 -0.92 21.73
N ALA A 23 13.32 0.03 22.65
CA ALA A 23 14.39 0.52 23.52
C ALA A 23 14.93 -0.59 24.42
N ARG A 24 14.04 -1.39 25.02
CA ARG A 24 14.42 -2.56 25.82
C ARG A 24 15.24 -3.54 25.01
N GLN A 25 14.80 -3.90 23.79
CA GLN A 25 15.53 -4.83 22.93
C GLN A 25 16.93 -4.29 22.57
N VAL A 26 17.06 -2.99 22.32
CA VAL A 26 18.35 -2.35 22.02
C VAL A 26 19.27 -2.32 23.25
N VAL A 27 18.73 -2.01 24.43
CA VAL A 27 19.51 -1.96 25.69
C VAL A 27 19.96 -3.36 26.10
N ASP A 28 19.06 -4.33 26.11
CA ASP A 28 19.33 -5.71 26.53
C ASP A 28 20.39 -6.37 25.63
N HIS A 29 20.46 -5.98 24.35
CA HIS A 29 21.40 -6.51 23.37
C HIS A 29 22.46 -5.49 22.89
N TRP A 30 22.70 -4.42 23.64
CA TRP A 30 23.62 -3.34 23.22
C TRP A 30 25.04 -3.85 22.93
N HIS A 31 25.53 -4.80 23.74
CA HIS A 31 26.86 -5.39 23.54
C HIS A 31 26.98 -6.13 22.20
N GLU A 32 25.92 -6.81 21.74
CA GLU A 32 25.90 -7.48 20.44
C GLU A 32 25.93 -6.47 19.30
N ILE A 33 25.16 -5.38 19.41
CA ILE A 33 25.07 -4.32 18.40
C ILE A 33 26.40 -3.56 18.32
N ALA A 34 26.96 -3.14 19.45
CA ALA A 34 28.19 -2.37 19.52
C ALA A 34 29.43 -3.19 19.12
N GLY A 35 29.41 -4.51 19.36
CA GLY A 35 30.46 -5.43 18.94
C GLY A 35 30.34 -5.94 17.51
N HIS A 36 29.22 -5.66 16.82
CA HIS A 36 28.99 -6.19 15.48
C HIS A 36 29.93 -5.57 14.44
N GLN A 37 30.69 -6.41 13.75
CA GLN A 37 31.56 -6.01 12.64
C GLN A 37 30.70 -5.87 11.38
N TRP A 38 30.39 -4.63 11.00
CA TRP A 38 29.59 -4.35 9.82
C TRP A 38 30.31 -4.78 8.54
N HIS A 39 29.74 -5.76 7.83
CA HIS A 39 30.22 -6.18 6.52
C HIS A 39 29.17 -5.88 5.45
N VAL A 40 29.25 -4.69 4.87
CA VAL A 40 28.29 -4.27 3.83
C VAL A 40 28.66 -4.90 2.51
N GLN A 41 27.79 -5.79 2.01
CA GLN A 41 27.94 -6.36 0.68
C GLN A 41 27.39 -5.39 -0.37
N PHE A 42 28.24 -4.50 -0.88
CA PHE A 42 27.85 -3.44 -1.82
C PHE A 42 27.13 -3.95 -3.07
N GLY A 43 27.42 -5.17 -3.53
CA GLY A 43 26.72 -5.80 -4.65
C GLY A 43 25.22 -5.99 -4.37
N TRP A 44 24.86 -6.54 -3.20
CA TRP A 44 23.47 -6.69 -2.79
C TRP A 44 22.80 -5.35 -2.48
N LEU A 45 23.55 -4.39 -1.94
CA LEU A 45 23.05 -3.03 -1.73
C LEU A 45 22.71 -2.34 -3.06
N GLY A 46 23.58 -2.46 -4.07
CA GLY A 46 23.32 -1.94 -5.41
C GLY A 46 22.11 -2.61 -6.05
N LEU A 47 22.00 -3.93 -5.91
CA LEU A 47 20.87 -4.69 -6.46
C LEU A 47 19.54 -4.33 -5.78
N SER A 48 19.52 -4.15 -4.46
CA SER A 48 18.30 -3.74 -3.74
C SER A 48 17.87 -2.33 -4.11
N LEU A 49 18.81 -1.41 -4.34
CA LEU A 49 18.50 -0.07 -4.84
C LEU A 49 17.88 -0.11 -6.25
N VAL A 50 18.42 -0.95 -7.14
CA VAL A 50 17.87 -1.13 -8.49
C VAL A 50 16.45 -1.67 -8.43
N PHE A 51 16.20 -2.72 -7.65
CA PHE A 51 14.85 -3.29 -7.51
C PHE A 51 13.89 -2.34 -6.82
N GLY A 52 14.33 -1.64 -5.77
CA GLY A 52 13.55 -0.60 -5.11
C GLY A 52 13.13 0.49 -6.08
N LEU A 53 14.06 1.03 -6.87
CA LEU A 53 13.74 2.04 -7.90
C LEU A 53 12.80 1.50 -8.97
N ALA A 54 13.01 0.27 -9.44
CA ALA A 54 12.13 -0.38 -10.41
C ALA A 54 10.70 -0.53 -9.85
N ALA A 55 10.56 -0.95 -8.60
CA ALA A 55 9.28 -0.99 -7.90
C ALA A 55 8.60 0.39 -7.89
N LEU A 56 9.37 1.47 -7.66
CA LEU A 56 8.81 2.81 -7.67
C LEU A 56 8.23 3.19 -9.04
N PHE A 57 8.94 2.88 -10.13
CA PHE A 57 8.43 3.11 -11.48
C PHE A 57 7.18 2.27 -11.78
N VAL A 58 7.13 1.02 -11.32
CA VAL A 58 5.95 0.15 -11.48
C VAL A 58 4.74 0.72 -10.75
N PHE A 59 4.90 1.18 -9.50
CA PHE A 59 3.79 1.79 -8.77
C PHE A 59 3.29 3.09 -9.42
N ALA A 60 4.19 3.95 -9.89
CA ALA A 60 3.82 5.15 -10.64
C ALA A 60 3.11 4.82 -11.96
N TRP A 61 3.55 3.78 -12.67
CA TRP A 61 2.87 3.27 -13.85
C TRP A 61 1.46 2.79 -13.51
N CYS A 62 1.29 1.99 -12.45
CA CYS A 62 -0.02 1.52 -12.01
C CYS A 62 -0.96 2.68 -11.73
N TRP A 63 -0.48 3.73 -11.05
CA TRP A 63 -1.27 4.94 -10.84
C TRP A 63 -1.65 5.64 -12.16
N ARG A 64 -0.70 5.74 -13.10
CA ARG A 64 -0.96 6.28 -14.45
C ARG A 64 -2.09 5.52 -15.17
N LEU A 65 -2.15 4.20 -15.06
CA LEU A 65 -3.24 3.39 -15.62
C LEU A 65 -4.59 3.71 -14.98
N VAL A 66 -4.61 3.90 -13.65
CA VAL A 66 -5.84 4.27 -12.91
C VAL A 66 -6.34 5.64 -13.36
N ILE A 67 -5.46 6.63 -13.50
CA ILE A 67 -5.83 7.95 -14.03
C ILE A 67 -6.28 7.86 -15.49
N GLY A 68 -5.64 7.02 -16.29
CA GLY A 68 -6.04 6.76 -17.67
C GLY A 68 -7.47 6.21 -17.83
N SER A 69 -7.97 5.45 -16.84
CA SER A 69 -9.37 5.00 -16.84
C SER A 69 -10.39 6.11 -16.56
N PHE A 70 -9.97 7.29 -16.09
CA PHE A 70 -10.81 8.47 -16.01
C PHE A 70 -10.77 9.32 -17.31
N GLY A 71 -10.06 8.87 -18.34
CA GLY A 71 -9.93 9.55 -19.64
C GLY A 71 -8.76 10.53 -19.73
N HIS A 72 -7.94 10.63 -18.68
CA HIS A 72 -6.77 11.51 -18.67
C HIS A 72 -5.56 10.86 -19.33
N THR A 73 -4.72 11.67 -19.96
CA THR A 73 -3.43 11.24 -20.49
C THR A 73 -2.32 11.89 -19.71
N VAL A 74 -1.54 11.09 -18.99
CA VAL A 74 -0.41 11.55 -18.17
C VAL A 74 0.85 10.88 -18.70
N THR A 75 1.95 11.61 -18.81
CA THR A 75 3.24 11.03 -19.21
C THR A 75 3.88 10.28 -18.03
N ALA A 76 4.74 9.29 -18.30
CA ALA A 76 5.38 8.52 -17.23
C ALA A 76 6.19 9.39 -16.22
N PRO A 77 6.97 10.41 -16.64
CA PRO A 77 7.69 11.28 -15.70
C PRO A 77 6.76 12.09 -14.80
N ILE A 78 5.64 12.57 -15.34
CA ILE A 78 4.63 13.30 -14.58
C ILE A 78 3.96 12.37 -13.58
N ALA A 79 3.61 11.15 -14.01
CA ALA A 79 3.03 10.14 -13.12
C ALA A 79 3.94 9.82 -11.93
N PHE A 80 5.24 9.63 -12.21
CA PHE A 80 6.25 9.40 -11.18
C PHE A 80 6.38 10.60 -10.24
N LYS A 81 6.51 11.81 -10.78
CA LYS A 81 6.61 13.05 -10.00
C LYS A 81 5.42 13.23 -9.07
N ILE A 82 4.19 13.12 -9.57
CA ILE A 82 2.98 13.28 -8.76
C ILE A 82 2.93 12.21 -7.66
N SER A 83 3.11 10.94 -8.04
CA SER A 83 3.05 9.81 -7.10
C SER A 83 4.03 10.01 -5.95
N TYR A 84 5.29 10.35 -6.23
CA TYR A 84 6.32 10.40 -5.20
C TYR A 84 6.38 11.73 -4.45
N LEU A 85 6.14 12.85 -5.11
CA LEU A 85 6.11 14.15 -4.44
C LEU A 85 4.90 14.27 -3.51
N ALA A 86 3.73 13.73 -3.90
CA ALA A 86 2.60 13.61 -2.99
C ALA A 86 2.90 12.68 -1.82
N ASN A 87 3.60 11.56 -2.07
CA ASN A 87 3.97 10.61 -1.03
C ASN A 87 4.88 11.20 0.05
N LEU A 88 5.68 12.24 -0.25
CA LEU A 88 6.48 12.95 0.76
C LEU A 88 5.61 13.60 1.84
N GLY A 89 4.34 13.90 1.54
CA GLY A 89 3.39 14.42 2.53
C GLY A 89 3.18 13.48 3.72
N ARG A 90 3.49 12.18 3.60
CA ARG A 90 3.39 11.22 4.71
C ARG A 90 4.37 11.50 5.85
N TYR A 91 5.47 12.21 5.55
CA TYR A 91 6.50 12.57 6.54
C TYR A 91 6.17 13.88 7.27
N ILE A 92 5.15 14.61 6.80
CA ILE A 92 4.70 15.83 7.45
C ILE A 92 3.63 15.48 8.49
N PRO A 93 3.71 16.03 9.72
CA PRO A 93 2.68 15.82 10.74
C PRO A 93 1.29 16.22 10.24
N GLY A 94 0.39 15.23 10.21
CA GLY A 94 -0.99 15.39 9.71
C GLY A 94 -1.26 14.47 8.52
N LYS A 95 -2.24 13.57 8.64
CA LYS A 95 -2.55 12.55 7.61
C LYS A 95 -3.09 13.12 6.29
N VAL A 96 -3.25 14.44 6.21
CA VAL A 96 -3.91 15.13 5.08
C VAL A 96 -2.94 15.57 4.00
N TRP A 97 -1.64 15.72 4.32
CA TRP A 97 -0.66 16.32 3.40
C TRP A 97 -0.40 15.49 2.15
N GLN A 98 -0.37 14.16 2.29
CA GLN A 98 -0.22 13.25 1.15
C GLN A 98 -1.39 13.40 0.17
N VAL A 99 -2.61 13.44 0.70
CA VAL A 99 -3.83 13.61 -0.11
C VAL A 99 -3.85 15.01 -0.74
N PHE A 100 -3.53 16.05 0.03
CA PHE A 100 -3.47 17.41 -0.50
C PHE A 100 -2.42 17.55 -1.62
N GLY A 101 -1.21 17.01 -1.42
CA GLY A 101 -0.15 17.03 -2.43
C GLY A 101 -0.57 16.35 -3.71
N MET A 102 -1.27 15.22 -3.61
CA MET A 102 -1.87 14.52 -4.75
C MET A 102 -2.87 15.40 -5.49
N LEU A 103 -3.86 15.95 -4.78
CA LEU A 103 -4.90 16.79 -5.37
C LEU A 103 -4.33 18.04 -6.03
N TYR A 104 -3.37 18.70 -5.37
CA TYR A 104 -2.72 19.90 -5.85
C TYR A 104 -1.86 19.66 -7.10
N LEU A 105 -1.04 18.60 -7.08
CA LEU A 105 -0.17 18.29 -8.22
C LEU A 105 -0.95 17.73 -9.41
N ALA A 106 -1.99 16.92 -9.16
CA ALA A 106 -2.87 16.42 -10.20
C ALA A 106 -3.67 17.55 -10.87
N ALA A 107 -4.13 18.56 -10.11
CA ALA A 107 -4.82 19.71 -10.66
C ALA A 107 -3.95 20.54 -11.62
N LYS A 108 -2.61 20.53 -11.46
CA LYS A 108 -1.69 21.18 -12.41
C LYS A 108 -1.62 20.48 -13.76
N GLU A 109 -2.01 19.21 -13.81
CA GLU A 109 -2.11 18.41 -15.04
C GLU A 109 -3.57 18.31 -15.52
N GLU A 110 -4.42 19.26 -15.12
CA GLU A 110 -5.84 19.35 -15.50
C GLU A 110 -6.71 18.15 -15.04
N ILE A 111 -6.19 17.32 -14.13
CA ILE A 111 -6.93 16.22 -13.53
C ILE A 111 -7.88 16.79 -12.47
N LYS A 112 -9.17 16.45 -12.56
CA LYS A 112 -10.15 16.93 -11.59
C LYS A 112 -9.81 16.40 -10.18
N PRO A 113 -9.90 17.23 -9.12
CA PRO A 113 -9.61 16.79 -7.75
C PRO A 113 -10.45 15.58 -7.31
N THR A 114 -11.69 15.46 -7.81
CA THR A 114 -12.58 14.34 -7.51
C THR A 114 -12.07 13.02 -8.10
N GLU A 115 -11.53 13.06 -9.32
CA GLU A 115 -10.94 11.91 -10.02
C GLU A 115 -9.57 11.55 -9.41
N ALA A 116 -8.75 12.55 -9.05
CA ALA A 116 -7.50 12.34 -8.32
C ALA A 116 -7.74 11.69 -6.94
N GLY A 117 -8.73 12.16 -6.17
CA GLY A 117 -9.11 11.55 -4.90
C GLY A 117 -9.67 10.13 -5.06
N ALA A 118 -10.53 9.90 -6.05
CA ALA A 118 -11.03 8.56 -6.36
C ALA A 118 -9.91 7.59 -6.78
N SER A 119 -8.93 8.08 -7.56
CA SER A 119 -7.76 7.28 -7.99
C SER A 119 -6.94 6.75 -6.82
N PHE A 120 -6.88 7.50 -5.70
CA PHE A 120 -6.20 7.06 -4.49
C PHE A 120 -6.89 5.86 -3.86
N VAL A 121 -8.23 5.89 -3.75
CA VAL A 121 -9.02 4.76 -3.21
C VAL A 121 -8.90 3.53 -4.11
N ILE A 122 -8.98 3.73 -5.42
CA ILE A 122 -8.85 2.65 -6.41
C ILE A 122 -7.43 2.05 -6.35
N THR A 123 -6.40 2.87 -6.22
CA THR A 123 -5.02 2.40 -6.02
C THR A 123 -4.93 1.46 -4.83
N GLN A 124 -5.52 1.80 -3.69
CA GLN A 124 -5.51 0.92 -2.51
C GLN A 124 -6.35 -0.35 -2.68
N LEU A 125 -7.44 -0.28 -3.44
CA LEU A 125 -8.27 -1.44 -3.76
C LEU A 125 -7.49 -2.53 -4.49
N PHE A 126 -6.48 -2.18 -5.31
CA PHE A 126 -5.64 -3.15 -5.99
C PHE A 126 -4.32 -3.43 -5.27
N ALA A 127 -3.69 -2.41 -4.67
CA ALA A 127 -2.38 -2.54 -4.04
C ALA A 127 -2.41 -3.40 -2.77
N ILE A 128 -3.43 -3.24 -1.91
CA ILE A 128 -3.51 -3.97 -0.64
C ILE A 128 -3.74 -5.48 -0.88
N PRO A 129 -4.71 -5.91 -1.70
CA PRO A 129 -4.88 -7.33 -1.99
C PRO A 129 -3.65 -7.94 -2.67
N ALA A 130 -2.97 -7.21 -3.56
CA ALA A 130 -1.73 -7.68 -4.16
C ALA A 130 -0.61 -7.91 -3.13
N SER A 131 -0.38 -6.99 -2.19
CA SER A 131 0.61 -7.19 -1.11
C SER A 131 0.25 -8.33 -0.18
N LEU A 132 -1.06 -8.48 0.10
CA LEU A 132 -1.58 -9.54 0.94
C LEU A 132 -1.38 -10.91 0.29
N LEU A 133 -1.67 -11.04 -1.00
CA LEU A 133 -1.40 -12.26 -1.76
C LEU A 133 0.09 -12.58 -1.80
N LEU A 134 0.95 -11.57 -2.03
CA LEU A 134 2.39 -11.76 -2.01
C LEU A 134 2.86 -12.27 -0.64
N PHE A 135 2.40 -11.66 0.45
CA PHE A 135 2.71 -12.11 1.80
C PHE A 135 2.30 -13.57 2.01
N ALA A 136 1.07 -13.93 1.61
CA ALA A 136 0.55 -15.29 1.70
C ALA A 136 1.39 -16.31 0.91
N LEU A 137 1.91 -15.94 -0.26
CA LEU A 137 2.79 -16.77 -1.07
C LEU A 137 4.19 -16.87 -0.47
N ALA A 138 4.77 -15.75 -0.04
CA ALA A 138 6.10 -15.69 0.55
C ALA A 138 6.15 -16.52 1.86
N ALA A 139 5.10 -16.44 2.67
CA ALA A 139 4.89 -17.24 3.86
C ALA A 139 4.90 -18.76 3.61
N ARG A 140 4.61 -19.22 2.38
CA ARG A 140 4.73 -20.64 2.00
C ARG A 140 6.17 -21.06 1.70
N LEU A 141 6.98 -20.13 1.21
CA LEU A 141 8.39 -20.37 0.89
C LEU A 141 9.24 -20.42 2.16
N GLU A 142 8.94 -19.54 3.12
CA GLU A 142 9.58 -19.51 4.44
C GLU A 142 8.51 -19.65 5.53
N PRO A 143 8.22 -20.90 5.97
CA PRO A 143 7.22 -21.16 7.01
C PRO A 143 7.51 -20.44 8.33
N SER A 144 8.76 -20.04 8.58
CA SER A 144 9.17 -19.22 9.71
C SER A 144 8.52 -17.83 9.75
N MET A 145 8.06 -17.32 8.60
CA MET A 145 7.28 -16.08 8.50
C MET A 145 5.81 -16.28 8.90
N ILE A 146 5.30 -17.52 8.89
CA ILE A 146 3.99 -17.83 9.43
C ILE A 146 4.15 -17.91 10.94
N VAL A 147 3.56 -16.93 11.62
CA VAL A 147 3.40 -17.02 13.07
C VAL A 147 2.34 -18.10 13.32
N ASP A 148 2.76 -19.36 13.46
CA ASP A 148 1.91 -20.47 13.94
C ASP A 148 1.28 -20.14 15.32
N ARG A 149 1.76 -19.08 15.99
CA ARG A 149 1.19 -18.50 17.21
C ARG A 149 0.00 -17.55 16.98
N ILE A 150 -0.56 -17.43 15.78
CA ILE A 150 -1.93 -16.89 15.65
C ILE A 150 -2.90 -18.01 16.08
N ALA A 151 -2.88 -18.28 17.39
CA ALA A 151 -3.49 -19.43 18.06
C ALA A 151 -5.03 -19.48 17.99
N PHE A 152 -5.69 -18.51 17.33
CA PHE A 152 -7.15 -18.40 17.30
C PHE A 152 -7.83 -19.33 16.27
N LEU A 153 -7.11 -19.79 15.23
CA LEU A 153 -7.71 -20.52 14.09
C LEU A 153 -7.25 -21.99 13.96
N GLY A 154 -6.43 -22.49 14.89
CA GLY A 154 -5.90 -23.86 14.88
C GLY A 154 -4.93 -24.15 13.71
N GLY A 155 -4.47 -25.41 13.62
CA GLY A 155 -3.43 -25.86 12.68
C GLY A 155 -3.76 -25.80 11.17
N GLY A 156 -4.90 -25.22 10.79
CA GLY A 156 -5.29 -24.95 9.39
C GLY A 156 -5.63 -23.48 9.12
N GLY A 157 -5.56 -22.61 10.12
CA GLY A 157 -5.97 -21.22 10.03
C GLY A 157 -5.19 -20.40 9.01
N ALA A 158 -3.87 -20.62 8.92
CA ALA A 158 -3.02 -19.97 7.94
C ALA A 158 -3.44 -20.34 6.50
N LEU A 159 -3.75 -21.61 6.26
CA LEU A 159 -4.17 -22.10 4.93
C LEU A 159 -5.54 -21.54 4.54
N GLY A 160 -6.49 -21.52 5.49
CA GLY A 160 -7.80 -20.87 5.29
C GLY A 160 -7.69 -19.37 5.02
N MET A 161 -6.79 -18.67 5.70
CA MET A 161 -6.53 -17.25 5.47
C MET A 161 -5.94 -16.99 4.07
N VAL A 162 -4.95 -17.79 3.66
CA VAL A 162 -4.36 -17.74 2.31
C VAL A 162 -5.44 -17.97 1.24
N LEU A 163 -6.27 -19.02 1.40
CA LEU A 163 -7.36 -19.32 0.46
C LEU A 163 -8.38 -18.18 0.41
N GLY A 164 -8.77 -17.63 1.55
CA GLY A 164 -9.66 -16.47 1.62
C GLY A 164 -9.09 -15.25 0.89
N MET A 165 -7.79 -14.98 1.05
CA MET A 165 -7.09 -13.88 0.37
C MET A 165 -7.02 -14.12 -1.14
N VAL A 166 -6.73 -15.34 -1.59
CA VAL A 166 -6.75 -15.72 -3.01
C VAL A 166 -8.15 -15.51 -3.61
N VAL A 167 -9.21 -15.93 -2.91
CA VAL A 167 -10.59 -15.73 -3.37
C VAL A 167 -10.92 -14.24 -3.47
N ILE A 168 -10.57 -13.43 -2.46
CA ILE A 168 -10.78 -11.97 -2.49
C ILE A 168 -10.05 -11.36 -3.69
N CYS A 169 -8.77 -11.69 -3.89
CA CYS A 169 -7.99 -11.20 -5.03
C CYS A 169 -8.61 -11.62 -6.36
N ALA A 170 -9.01 -12.89 -6.50
CA ALA A 170 -9.67 -13.40 -7.69
C ALA A 170 -10.97 -12.64 -7.99
N THR A 171 -11.78 -12.33 -6.97
CA THR A 171 -13.01 -11.55 -7.19
C THR A 171 -12.72 -10.11 -7.63
N ILE A 172 -11.67 -9.46 -7.11
CA ILE A 172 -11.27 -8.10 -7.51
C ILE A 172 -10.77 -8.06 -8.95
N VAL A 173 -10.03 -9.09 -9.36
CA VAL A 173 -9.41 -9.19 -10.69
C VAL A 173 -10.42 -9.62 -11.76
N LEU A 174 -11.18 -10.69 -11.49
CA LEU A 174 -12.11 -11.28 -12.46
C LEU A 174 -13.42 -10.48 -12.55
N TRP A 175 -13.90 -9.95 -11.43
CA TRP A 175 -15.13 -9.15 -11.34
C TRP A 175 -14.87 -7.83 -10.60
N PRO A 176 -14.19 -6.85 -11.25
CA PRO A 176 -13.89 -5.58 -10.61
C PRO A 176 -15.14 -4.73 -10.33
N SER A 177 -16.22 -4.86 -11.11
CA SER A 177 -17.37 -3.95 -11.06
C SER A 177 -18.09 -3.88 -9.69
N PRO A 178 -18.38 -5.00 -8.98
CA PRO A 178 -18.86 -4.96 -7.59
C PRO A 178 -17.96 -4.16 -6.65
N TRP A 179 -16.65 -4.35 -6.73
CA TRP A 179 -15.67 -3.69 -5.88
C TRP A 179 -15.54 -2.20 -6.19
N LEU A 180 -15.59 -1.83 -7.47
CA LEU A 180 -15.61 -0.44 -7.91
C LEU A 180 -16.90 0.28 -7.51
N ARG A 181 -18.05 -0.41 -7.56
CA ARG A 181 -19.31 0.11 -7.02
C ARG A 181 -19.26 0.30 -5.50
N LEU A 182 -18.64 -0.63 -4.78
CA LEU A 182 -18.41 -0.50 -3.34
C LEU A 182 -17.50 0.71 -3.04
N ALA A 183 -16.38 0.85 -3.76
CA ALA A 183 -15.50 2.00 -3.64
C ALA A 183 -16.23 3.32 -3.91
N ASN A 184 -17.08 3.36 -4.95
CA ASN A 184 -17.88 4.55 -5.27
C ASN A 184 -18.90 4.88 -4.16
N ARG A 185 -19.56 3.87 -3.58
CA ARG A 185 -20.47 4.07 -2.42
C ARG A 185 -19.73 4.59 -1.18
N LEU A 186 -18.50 4.14 -0.95
CA LEU A 186 -17.68 4.65 0.14
C LEU A 186 -17.27 6.10 -0.13
N LEU A 187 -16.84 6.40 -1.35
CA LEU A 187 -16.47 7.76 -1.78
C LEU A 187 -17.65 8.75 -1.62
N THR A 188 -18.87 8.37 -2.04
CA THR A 188 -20.05 9.23 -1.90
C THR A 188 -20.43 9.47 -0.44
N ARG A 189 -20.24 8.48 0.44
CA ARG A 189 -20.41 8.64 1.89
C ARG A 189 -19.43 9.66 2.49
N PHE A 190 -18.27 9.85 1.86
CA PHE A 190 -17.28 10.87 2.23
C PHE A 190 -17.46 12.20 1.48
N GLY A 191 -18.56 12.39 0.74
CA GLY A 191 -18.89 13.65 0.06
C GLY A 191 -18.28 13.81 -1.33
N TYR A 192 -17.68 12.76 -1.91
CA TYR A 192 -17.22 12.79 -3.31
C TYR A 192 -18.40 12.55 -4.26
N PRO A 193 -18.50 13.30 -5.39
CA PRO A 193 -19.53 13.03 -6.38
C PRO A 193 -19.31 11.64 -7.01
N PRO A 194 -20.38 10.95 -7.43
CA PRO A 194 -20.27 9.64 -8.06
C PRO A 194 -19.41 9.75 -9.32
N THR A 195 -18.28 9.06 -9.34
CA THR A 195 -17.41 9.01 -10.52
C THR A 195 -17.80 7.81 -11.37
N ARG A 196 -17.98 8.03 -12.68
CA ARG A 196 -18.17 6.92 -13.62
C ARG A 196 -16.82 6.29 -13.88
N PHE A 197 -16.53 5.24 -13.10
CA PHE A 197 -15.32 4.46 -13.25
C PHE A 197 -15.69 3.11 -13.85
N GLU A 198 -15.39 2.93 -15.13
CA GLU A 198 -15.54 1.68 -15.84
C GLU A 198 -14.14 1.19 -16.23
N MET A 199 -13.73 0.09 -15.63
CA MET A 199 -12.45 -0.55 -15.94
C MET A 199 -12.72 -1.92 -16.59
N PRO A 200 -12.30 -2.12 -17.85
CA PRO A 200 -12.35 -3.44 -18.47
C PRO A 200 -11.54 -4.45 -17.64
N SER A 201 -12.01 -5.69 -17.56
CA SER A 201 -11.35 -6.75 -16.77
C SER A 201 -9.88 -6.94 -17.15
N GLY A 202 -9.53 -6.79 -18.44
CA GLY A 202 -8.13 -6.86 -18.89
C GLY A 202 -7.23 -5.79 -18.25
N ARG A 203 -7.73 -4.56 -18.08
CA ARG A 203 -6.98 -3.50 -17.38
C ARG A 203 -6.87 -3.76 -15.88
N ALA A 204 -7.90 -4.34 -15.27
CA ALA A 204 -7.88 -4.72 -13.85
C ALA A 204 -6.83 -5.81 -13.57
N VAL A 205 -6.70 -6.80 -14.47
CA VAL A 205 -5.65 -7.83 -14.41
C VAL A 205 -4.27 -7.19 -14.51
N VAL A 206 -4.03 -6.34 -15.52
CA VAL A 206 -2.75 -5.65 -15.70
C VAL A 206 -2.40 -4.82 -14.46
N LEU A 207 -3.37 -4.11 -13.90
CA LEU A 207 -3.17 -3.28 -12.71
C LEU A 207 -2.81 -4.14 -11.48
N PHE A 208 -3.52 -5.24 -11.26
CA PHE A 208 -3.25 -6.16 -10.16
C PHE A 208 -1.87 -6.83 -10.30
N LEU A 209 -1.54 -7.35 -11.48
CA LEU A 209 -0.23 -7.93 -11.76
C LEU A 209 0.88 -6.88 -11.64
N GLY A 210 0.62 -5.63 -12.05
CA GLY A 210 1.52 -4.52 -11.86
C GLY A 210 1.82 -4.25 -10.38
N TYR A 211 0.80 -4.18 -9.52
CA TYR A 211 1.03 -4.06 -8.07
C TYR A 211 1.73 -5.28 -7.47
N LEU A 212 1.39 -6.49 -7.89
CA LEU A 212 2.04 -7.72 -7.42
C LEU A 212 3.53 -7.72 -7.78
N CYS A 213 3.86 -7.34 -9.02
CA CYS A 213 5.23 -7.18 -9.49
C CYS A 213 5.96 -6.09 -8.69
N GLY A 214 5.35 -4.91 -8.53
CA GLY A 214 5.92 -3.81 -7.75
C GLY A 214 6.22 -4.22 -6.31
N TRP A 215 5.32 -4.96 -5.66
CA TRP A 215 5.56 -5.49 -4.31
C TRP A 215 6.61 -6.59 -4.25
N THR A 216 6.80 -7.36 -5.32
CA THR A 216 7.85 -8.40 -5.37
C THR A 216 9.24 -7.77 -5.52
N LEU A 217 9.32 -6.63 -6.20
CA LEU A 217 10.56 -5.87 -6.37
C LEU A 217 10.91 -5.00 -5.15
N TYR A 218 9.94 -4.69 -4.30
CA TYR A 218 10.09 -3.79 -3.14
C TYR A 218 10.50 -4.54 -1.87
#